data_AF-A0AAU9WTC7-F1
#
_entry.id   AF-A0AAU9WTC7-F1
#
_cell.length_a   1.000
_cell.length_b   1.000
_cell.length_c   1.000
_cell.angle_alpha   90.00
_cell.angle_beta   90.00
_cell.angle_gamma   90.00
#
_symmetry.space_group_name_H-M   'P 1'
#
loop_
_entity.id
_entity.type
_entity.pdbx_description
1 polymer ?
#
loop_
_entity_poly.entity_id
_entity_poly.type
_entity_poly.pdbx_seq_one_letter_code
_entity_poly.pdbx_strand_id
1 'polypeptide(L)'
;MAGESTAVGAEAARAALEASASITGGALSVSLKIDSPIVAGVALAAGAVVTLGAFYLRYRWKTENAIRNSLERMNAIGAADPEVINIEEGSIIVKLRCHTPQSVLQFVKDFKEKKVKRRLEEELKKIGFDKELEVTIVNGQEVFQREQELRSLLEPQEDVKVTVEEVSLGEYQSGKSSNKHR
;
A
#
# COMPACT_ATOMS: atom_id res chain seq x y z
N MET A 1 23.54 -16.93 23.10
CA MET A 1 22.33 -16.08 23.26
C MET A 1 22.18 -15.28 21.97
N ALA A 2 21.23 -15.63 21.10
CA ALA A 2 21.09 -15.07 19.74
C ALA A 2 19.61 -14.85 19.38
N GLY A 3 18.82 -14.38 20.35
CA GLY A 3 17.36 -14.21 20.21
C GLY A 3 16.83 -12.80 20.44
N GLU A 4 17.63 -11.87 20.97
CA GLU A 4 17.12 -10.57 21.43
C GLU A 4 17.16 -9.46 20.37
N SER A 5 18.00 -9.54 19.32
CA SER A 5 18.12 -8.44 18.34
C SER A 5 16.99 -8.39 17.30
N THR A 6 16.35 -9.52 16.99
CA THR A 6 15.28 -9.59 15.98
C THR A 6 13.92 -9.18 16.54
N ALA A 7 13.69 -9.43 17.83
CA ALA A 7 12.45 -9.04 18.52
C ALA A 7 12.33 -7.52 18.66
N VAL A 8 13.42 -6.85 19.06
CA VAL A 8 13.46 -5.39 19.27
C VAL A 8 13.24 -4.62 17.95
N GLY A 9 13.82 -5.10 16.83
CA GLY A 9 13.60 -4.48 15.52
C GLY A 9 12.16 -4.63 15.00
N ALA A 10 11.52 -5.78 15.25
CA ALA A 10 10.13 -6.01 14.86
C ALA A 10 9.16 -5.17 15.71
N GLU A 11 9.46 -4.98 16.99
CA GLU A 11 8.65 -4.19 17.92
C GLU A 11 8.78 -2.68 17.66
N ALA A 12 9.99 -2.19 17.34
CA ALA A 12 10.22 -0.82 16.88
C ALA A 12 9.53 -0.53 15.55
N ALA A 13 9.58 -1.47 14.59
CA ALA A 13 8.88 -1.34 13.32
C ALA A 13 7.35 -1.32 13.52
N ARG A 14 6.82 -2.13 14.45
CA ARG A 14 5.39 -2.09 14.82
C ARG A 14 5.02 -0.78 15.48
N ALA A 15 5.82 -0.28 16.41
CA ALA A 15 5.57 1.00 17.08
C ALA A 15 5.60 2.18 16.10
N ALA A 16 6.54 2.19 15.15
CA ALA A 16 6.58 3.17 14.06
C ALA A 16 5.37 3.03 13.12
N LEU A 17 4.88 1.81 12.90
CA LEU A 17 3.70 1.55 12.07
C LEU A 17 2.40 1.98 12.76
N GLU A 18 2.26 1.73 14.06
CA GLU A 18 1.12 2.19 14.88
C GLU A 18 1.12 3.72 15.01
N ALA A 19 2.29 4.32 15.28
CA ALA A 19 2.45 5.77 15.32
C ALA A 19 2.13 6.41 13.96
N SER A 20 2.61 5.84 12.85
CA SER A 20 2.29 6.33 11.51
C SER A 20 0.82 6.12 11.16
N ALA A 21 0.18 5.01 11.53
CA ALA A 21 -1.26 4.82 11.34
C ALA A 21 -2.07 5.88 12.11
N SER A 22 -1.62 6.25 13.32
CA SER A 22 -2.24 7.30 14.13
C SER A 22 -2.00 8.72 13.59
N ILE A 23 -0.84 9.00 13.00
CA ILE A 23 -0.47 10.33 12.48
C ILE A 23 -1.11 10.58 11.11
N THR A 24 -1.16 9.54 10.28
CA THR A 24 -1.49 9.70 8.87
C THR A 24 -2.99 9.55 8.61
N GLY A 25 -3.77 9.03 9.58
CA GLY A 25 -5.23 9.01 9.53
C GLY A 25 -5.78 7.88 8.68
N GLY A 26 -6.38 6.89 9.36
CA GLY A 26 -7.39 5.97 8.85
C GLY A 26 -7.00 5.04 7.69
N ALA A 27 -7.86 4.05 7.46
CA ALA A 27 -7.78 3.16 6.31
C ALA A 27 -7.83 3.96 4.99
N LEU A 28 -6.96 3.65 4.04
CA LEU A 28 -6.94 4.30 2.73
C LEU A 28 -7.96 3.65 1.80
N SER A 29 -8.79 4.45 1.14
CA SER A 29 -9.67 3.96 0.08
C SER A 29 -8.99 4.09 -1.28
N VAL A 30 -8.96 3.01 -2.06
CA VAL A 30 -8.46 2.98 -3.44
C VAL A 30 -9.61 2.71 -4.37
N SER A 31 -9.81 3.54 -5.39
CA SER A 31 -10.79 3.32 -6.44
C SER A 31 -10.08 2.81 -7.69
N LEU A 32 -10.43 1.60 -8.13
CA LEU A 32 -9.95 0.99 -9.36
C LEU A 32 -11.03 1.04 -10.43
N LYS A 33 -10.65 1.39 -11.65
CA LYS A 33 -11.46 1.20 -12.85
C LYS A 33 -10.92 0.01 -13.63
N ILE A 34 -11.78 -0.92 -14.00
CA ILE A 34 -11.42 -2.13 -14.75
C ILE A 34 -12.19 -2.12 -16.07
N ASP A 35 -11.45 -1.91 -17.16
CA ASP A 35 -11.98 -1.87 -18.52
C ASP A 35 -11.45 -3.05 -19.34
N SER A 36 -12.18 -3.41 -20.40
CA SER A 36 -11.69 -4.33 -21.43
C SER A 36 -11.60 -3.58 -22.76
N PRO A 37 -10.41 -3.26 -23.28
CA PRO A 37 -10.28 -2.59 -24.56
C PRO A 37 -10.92 -3.43 -25.68
N ILE A 38 -11.73 -2.78 -26.53
CA ILE A 38 -12.24 -3.43 -27.73
C ILE A 38 -11.10 -3.45 -28.76
N VAL A 39 -10.42 -4.59 -28.86
CA VAL A 39 -9.39 -4.79 -29.90
C VAL A 39 -10.10 -4.94 -31.25
N ALA A 40 -10.00 -3.90 -32.08
CA ALA A 40 -10.70 -3.80 -33.37
C ALA A 40 -10.37 -4.93 -34.38
N GLY A 41 -9.32 -5.71 -34.16
CA GLY A 41 -8.89 -6.79 -35.07
C GLY A 41 -9.47 -8.19 -34.80
N VAL A 42 -9.99 -8.46 -33.60
CA VAL A 42 -10.46 -9.81 -33.20
C VAL A 42 -11.98 -9.98 -33.41
N ALA A 43 -12.69 -8.87 -33.61
CA ALA A 43 -14.16 -8.83 -33.67
C ALA A 43 -14.78 -9.50 -34.91
N LEU A 44 -14.00 -9.79 -35.96
CA LEU A 44 -14.55 -10.17 -37.26
C LEU A 44 -14.64 -11.69 -37.50
N ALA A 45 -14.07 -12.54 -36.65
CA ALA A 45 -13.97 -13.98 -36.96
C ALA A 45 -14.95 -14.89 -36.20
N ALA A 46 -15.51 -14.48 -35.06
CA ALA A 46 -16.46 -15.31 -34.32
C ALA A 46 -17.29 -14.47 -33.33
N GLY A 47 -18.56 -14.24 -33.67
CA GLY A 47 -19.66 -13.90 -32.74
C GLY A 47 -19.39 -12.95 -31.56
N ALA A 48 -19.95 -11.74 -31.64
CA ALA A 48 -20.18 -10.78 -30.56
C ALA A 48 -18.98 -10.45 -29.63
N VAL A 49 -18.45 -9.23 -29.75
CA VAL A 49 -17.52 -8.66 -28.76
C VAL A 49 -18.24 -8.51 -27.42
N VAL A 50 -18.07 -9.48 -26.51
CA VAL A 50 -18.56 -9.35 -25.13
C VAL A 50 -17.65 -8.38 -24.37
N THR A 51 -18.13 -7.20 -24.04
CA THR A 51 -17.40 -6.26 -23.15
C THR A 51 -17.45 -6.76 -21.71
N LEU A 52 -16.52 -6.31 -20.87
CA LEU A 52 -16.53 -6.64 -19.45
C LEU A 52 -17.83 -6.19 -18.77
N GLY A 53 -18.37 -5.03 -19.12
CA GLY A 53 -19.66 -4.55 -18.61
C GLY A 53 -20.83 -5.48 -19.00
N ALA A 54 -20.90 -5.94 -20.25
CA ALA A 54 -21.93 -6.90 -20.67
C ALA A 54 -21.76 -8.27 -19.97
N PHE A 55 -20.52 -8.70 -19.78
CA PHE A 55 -20.20 -9.92 -19.04
C PHE A 55 -20.64 -9.81 -17.58
N TYR A 56 -20.37 -8.68 -16.93
CA TYR A 56 -20.78 -8.39 -15.56
C TYR A 56 -22.29 -8.42 -15.38
N LEU A 57 -23.07 -7.80 -16.28
CA LEU A 57 -24.53 -7.83 -16.21
C LEU A 57 -25.09 -9.26 -16.30
N ARG A 58 -24.44 -10.14 -17.08
CA ARG A 58 -24.88 -11.53 -17.25
C ARG A 58 -24.42 -12.45 -16.12
N TYR A 59 -23.22 -12.23 -15.59
CA TYR A 59 -22.54 -13.13 -14.64
C TYR A 59 -22.14 -12.46 -13.33
N ARG A 60 -22.90 -11.44 -12.91
CA ARG A 60 -22.58 -10.53 -11.79
C ARG A 60 -21.91 -11.22 -10.62
N TRP A 61 -22.57 -12.20 -9.99
CA TRP A 61 -22.06 -12.90 -8.82
C TRP A 61 -20.68 -13.53 -9.05
N LYS A 62 -20.50 -14.19 -10.20
CA LYS A 62 -19.22 -14.83 -10.56
C LYS A 62 -18.14 -13.78 -10.80
N THR A 63 -18.47 -12.70 -11.49
CA THR A 63 -17.54 -11.61 -11.79
C THR A 63 -17.11 -10.88 -10.53
N GLU A 64 -18.05 -10.54 -9.64
CA GLU A 64 -17.72 -9.93 -8.36
C GLU A 64 -16.84 -10.85 -7.49
N ASN A 65 -17.12 -12.15 -7.46
CA ASN A 65 -16.29 -13.10 -6.71
C ASN A 65 -14.87 -13.23 -7.29
N ALA A 66 -14.73 -13.25 -8.61
CA ALA A 66 -13.42 -13.23 -9.27
C ALA A 66 -12.65 -11.94 -8.95
N ILE A 67 -13.32 -10.79 -8.93
CA ILE A 67 -12.72 -9.51 -8.53
C ILE A 67 -12.22 -9.59 -7.08
N ARG A 68 -13.06 -10.05 -6.14
CA ARG A 68 -12.66 -10.22 -4.72
C ARG A 68 -11.45 -11.14 -4.59
N ASN A 69 -11.48 -12.33 -5.20
CA ASN A 69 -10.36 -13.28 -5.18
C ASN A 69 -9.04 -12.69 -5.72
N SER A 70 -9.12 -11.79 -6.71
CA SER A 70 -7.92 -11.20 -7.33
C SER A 70 -7.30 -10.05 -6.55
N LEU A 71 -8.12 -9.34 -5.76
CA LEU A 71 -7.74 -8.09 -5.09
C LEU A 71 -7.57 -8.28 -3.59
N GLU A 72 -8.41 -9.09 -2.95
CA GLU A 72 -8.37 -9.31 -1.51
C GLU A 72 -7.21 -10.22 -1.13
N ARG A 73 -6.53 -9.88 -0.04
CA ARG A 73 -5.50 -10.72 0.56
C ARG A 73 -5.80 -10.91 2.03
N MET A 74 -5.69 -12.14 2.52
CA MET A 74 -5.83 -12.41 3.95
C MET A 74 -4.56 -11.94 4.67
N ASN A 75 -4.74 -11.11 5.69
CA ASN A 75 -3.67 -10.71 6.60
C ASN A 75 -3.46 -11.78 7.70
N ALA A 76 -2.52 -11.53 8.62
CA ALA A 76 -2.16 -12.46 9.68
C ALA A 76 -3.30 -12.80 10.66
N ILE A 77 -4.33 -11.93 10.75
CA ILE A 77 -5.50 -12.13 11.61
C ILE A 77 -6.69 -12.72 10.84
N GLY A 78 -6.49 -13.12 9.58
CA GLY A 78 -7.53 -13.73 8.75
C GLY A 78 -8.56 -12.75 8.19
N ALA A 79 -8.29 -11.44 8.23
CA ALA A 79 -9.13 -10.42 7.63
C ALA A 79 -8.59 -10.02 6.24
N ALA A 80 -9.50 -9.63 5.34
CA ALA A 80 -9.11 -9.09 4.03
C ALA A 80 -8.43 -7.73 4.20
N ASP A 81 -7.20 -7.60 3.72
CA ASP A 81 -6.46 -6.35 3.66
C ASP A 81 -5.46 -6.37 2.48
N PRO A 82 -5.78 -5.73 1.34
CA PRO A 82 -6.94 -4.85 1.12
C PRO A 82 -8.28 -5.61 1.01
N GLU A 83 -9.37 -4.95 1.35
CA GLU A 83 -10.76 -5.46 1.30
C GLU A 83 -11.54 -4.78 0.17
N VAL A 84 -12.35 -5.54 -0.59
CA VAL A 84 -13.27 -4.95 -1.58
C VAL A 84 -14.57 -4.53 -0.88
N ILE A 85 -14.75 -3.23 -0.71
CA ILE A 85 -15.93 -2.68 -0.01
C ILE A 85 -17.11 -2.41 -0.96
N ASN A 86 -16.85 -2.18 -2.24
CA ASN A 86 -17.91 -1.93 -3.22
C ASN A 86 -17.48 -2.29 -4.65
N ILE A 87 -18.44 -2.71 -5.47
CA ILE A 87 -18.28 -2.93 -6.92
C ILE A 87 -19.49 -2.28 -7.61
N GLU A 88 -19.23 -1.19 -8.34
CA GLU A 88 -20.25 -0.42 -9.05
C GLU A 88 -20.46 -0.93 -10.48
N GLU A 89 -21.69 -0.79 -10.98
CA GLU A 89 -22.08 -1.19 -12.33
C GLU A 89 -21.49 -0.25 -13.41
N GLY A 90 -21.11 -0.80 -14.57
CA GLY A 90 -20.54 -0.05 -15.70
C GLY A 90 -19.17 -0.57 -16.12
N SER A 91 -18.20 0.34 -16.34
CA SER A 91 -16.77 0.07 -16.56
C SER A 91 -16.05 -0.45 -15.28
N ILE A 92 -16.77 -1.27 -14.52
CA ILE A 92 -16.47 -1.87 -13.21
C ILE A 92 -15.55 -0.98 -12.37
N ILE A 93 -16.17 -0.12 -11.56
CA ILE A 93 -15.45 0.65 -10.55
C ILE A 93 -15.45 -0.15 -9.25
N VAL A 94 -14.26 -0.53 -8.79
CA VAL A 94 -14.05 -1.29 -7.55
C VAL A 94 -13.49 -0.35 -6.49
N LYS A 95 -14.15 -0.26 -5.35
CA LYS A 95 -13.63 0.43 -4.17
C LYS A 95 -12.98 -0.59 -3.25
N LEU A 96 -11.70 -0.38 -2.99
CA LEU A 96 -10.86 -1.14 -2.07
C LEU A 96 -10.59 -0.32 -0.82
N ARG A 97 -10.49 -0.98 0.32
CA ARG A 97 -10.04 -0.39 1.57
C ARG A 97 -8.77 -1.10 2.04
N CYS A 98 -7.70 -0.34 2.14
CA CYS A 98 -6.44 -0.77 2.76
C CYS A 98 -6.49 -0.36 4.23
N HIS A 99 -6.58 -1.34 5.14
CA HIS A 99 -6.70 -1.11 6.58
C HIS A 99 -5.36 -0.84 7.25
N THR A 100 -4.25 -1.27 6.64
CA THR A 100 -2.90 -1.10 7.20
C THR A 100 -1.97 -0.33 6.27
N PRO A 101 -0.93 0.35 6.81
CA PRO A 101 0.12 0.94 5.99
C PRO A 101 0.82 -0.08 5.08
N GLN A 102 1.02 -1.32 5.56
CA GLN A 102 1.63 -2.39 4.77
C GLN A 102 0.78 -2.76 3.56
N SER A 103 -0.55 -2.84 3.71
CA SER A 103 -1.41 -3.17 2.57
C SER A 103 -1.44 -2.07 1.52
N VAL A 104 -1.35 -0.78 1.90
CA VAL A 104 -1.15 0.33 0.96
C VAL A 104 0.13 0.15 0.16
N LEU A 105 1.27 -0.01 0.85
CA LEU A 105 2.59 -0.13 0.20
C LEU A 105 2.66 -1.35 -0.72
N GLN A 106 2.16 -2.49 -0.25
CA GLN A 106 2.15 -3.72 -1.03
C GLN A 106 1.21 -3.63 -2.22
N PHE A 107 0.03 -3.02 -2.06
CA PHE A 107 -0.91 -2.81 -3.15
C PHE A 107 -0.32 -1.92 -4.24
N VAL A 108 0.26 -0.77 -3.86
CA VAL A 108 0.87 0.17 -4.82
C VAL A 108 2.05 -0.49 -5.54
N LYS A 109 2.87 -1.26 -4.83
CA LYS A 109 3.94 -2.07 -5.44
C LYS A 109 3.39 -3.08 -6.44
N ASP A 110 2.41 -3.90 -6.04
CA ASP A 110 1.78 -4.90 -6.91
C ASP A 110 1.12 -4.25 -8.13
N PHE A 111 0.55 -3.05 -7.98
CA PHE A 111 -0.05 -2.30 -9.07
C PHE A 111 1.03 -1.84 -10.07
N LYS A 112 2.11 -1.19 -9.60
CA LYS A 112 3.25 -0.75 -10.42
C LYS A 112 3.90 -1.93 -11.17
N GLU A 113 4.01 -3.09 -10.51
CA GLU A 113 4.54 -4.34 -11.09
C GLU A 113 3.54 -5.09 -11.98
N LYS A 114 2.35 -4.52 -12.25
CA LYS A 114 1.26 -5.13 -13.04
C LYS A 114 0.72 -6.46 -12.49
N LYS A 115 1.04 -6.81 -11.24
CA LYS A 115 0.54 -8.04 -10.58
C LYS A 115 -0.96 -7.98 -10.33
N VAL A 116 -1.50 -6.80 -10.02
CA VAL A 116 -2.95 -6.60 -9.84
C VAL A 116 -3.71 -6.94 -11.13
N LYS A 117 -3.27 -6.38 -12.28
CA LYS A 117 -3.85 -6.69 -13.60
C LYS A 117 -3.79 -8.19 -13.89
N ARG A 118 -2.62 -8.81 -13.72
CA ARG A 118 -2.44 -10.24 -13.99
C ARG A 118 -3.37 -11.12 -13.15
N ARG A 119 -3.51 -10.86 -11.84
CA ARG A 119 -4.43 -11.61 -10.97
C ARG A 119 -5.89 -11.47 -11.42
N LEU A 120 -6.29 -10.25 -11.79
CA LEU A 120 -7.64 -9.99 -12.31
C LEU A 120 -7.92 -10.80 -13.58
N GLU A 121 -6.98 -10.79 -14.53
CA GLU A 121 -7.10 -11.58 -15.77
C GLU A 121 -7.15 -13.08 -15.49
N GLU A 122 -6.30 -13.59 -14.60
CA GLU A 122 -6.28 -15.01 -14.21
C GLU A 122 -7.61 -15.45 -13.57
N GLU A 123 -8.18 -14.66 -12.65
CA GLU A 123 -9.47 -14.99 -12.01
C GLU A 123 -10.66 -14.85 -12.98
N LEU A 124 -10.67 -13.81 -13.82
CA LEU A 124 -11.74 -13.61 -14.80
C LEU A 124 -11.73 -14.66 -15.91
N LYS A 125 -10.54 -15.14 -16.30
CA LYS A 125 -10.38 -16.26 -17.23
C LYS A 125 -11.04 -17.53 -16.71
N LYS A 126 -10.95 -17.83 -15.40
CA LYS A 126 -11.58 -19.01 -14.78
C LYS A 126 -13.10 -19.04 -14.94
N ILE A 127 -13.74 -17.87 -15.06
CA ILE A 127 -15.19 -17.77 -15.25
C ILE A 127 -15.60 -17.58 -16.72
N GLY A 128 -14.64 -17.65 -17.65
CA GLY A 128 -14.87 -17.59 -19.10
C GLY A 128 -14.69 -16.20 -19.71
N PHE A 129 -14.14 -15.23 -18.99
CA PHE A 129 -13.77 -13.92 -19.54
C PHE A 129 -12.26 -13.88 -19.82
N ASP A 130 -11.86 -14.33 -21.01
CA ASP A 130 -10.47 -14.38 -21.46
C ASP A 130 -10.16 -13.21 -22.40
N LYS A 131 -10.11 -12.00 -21.83
CA LYS A 131 -9.74 -10.78 -22.55
C LYS A 131 -8.72 -9.99 -21.75
N GLU A 132 -7.88 -9.24 -22.46
CA GLU A 132 -6.98 -8.28 -21.83
C GLU A 132 -7.77 -7.21 -21.08
N LEU A 133 -7.25 -6.81 -19.93
CA LEU A 133 -7.81 -5.76 -19.09
C LEU A 133 -6.95 -4.49 -19.10
N GLU A 134 -7.61 -3.35 -18.97
CA GLU A 134 -7.00 -2.09 -18.57
C GLU A 134 -7.43 -1.80 -17.13
N VAL A 135 -6.46 -1.59 -16.24
CA VAL A 135 -6.72 -1.34 -14.82
C VAL A 135 -6.06 -0.03 -14.41
N THR A 136 -6.87 0.90 -13.93
CA THR A 136 -6.44 2.26 -13.61
C THR A 136 -6.87 2.64 -12.20
N ILE A 137 -5.98 3.27 -11.42
CA ILE A 137 -6.34 3.87 -10.14
C ILE A 137 -7.00 5.23 -10.41
N VAL A 138 -8.27 5.37 -10.07
CA VAL A 138 -9.06 6.59 -10.28
C VAL A 138 -8.58 7.70 -9.36
N ASN A 139 -8.38 7.42 -8.07
CA ASN A 139 -7.83 8.37 -7.10
C ASN A 139 -6.30 8.25 -6.98
N GLY A 140 -5.60 8.16 -8.12
CA GLY A 140 -4.16 7.91 -8.16
C GLY A 140 -3.34 8.91 -7.35
N GLN A 141 -3.69 10.21 -7.40
CA GLN A 141 -2.99 11.26 -6.66
C GLN A 141 -2.97 10.98 -5.15
N GLU A 142 -4.12 10.71 -4.54
CA GLU A 142 -4.24 10.41 -3.11
C GLU A 142 -3.45 9.16 -2.74
N VAL A 143 -3.55 8.11 -3.57
CA VAL A 143 -2.92 6.81 -3.31
C VAL A 143 -1.40 6.89 -3.39
N PHE A 144 -0.85 7.59 -4.39
CA PHE A 144 0.60 7.74 -4.54
C PHE A 144 1.19 8.73 -3.55
N GLN A 145 0.47 9.81 -3.22
CA GLN A 145 0.88 10.71 -2.13
C GLN A 145 0.96 9.94 -0.81
N ARG A 146 -0.04 9.11 -0.53
CA ARG A 146 -0.06 8.31 0.68
C ARG A 146 1.06 7.27 0.73
N GLU A 147 1.35 6.62 -0.38
CA GLU A 147 2.49 5.73 -0.48
C GLU A 147 3.81 6.45 -0.15
N GLN A 148 4.00 7.66 -0.69
CA GLN A 148 5.21 8.45 -0.45
C GLN A 148 5.34 8.85 1.03
N GLU A 149 4.26 9.34 1.65
CA GLU A 149 4.23 9.66 3.08
C GLU A 149 4.62 8.44 3.94
N LEU A 150 4.02 7.28 3.67
CA LEU A 150 4.32 6.05 4.40
C LEU A 150 5.76 5.60 4.20
N ARG A 151 6.34 5.77 3.00
CA ARG A 151 7.75 5.45 2.75
C ARG A 151 8.68 6.35 3.54
N SER A 152 8.46 7.66 3.53
CA SER A 152 9.29 8.61 4.27
C SER A 152 9.23 8.42 5.79
N LEU A 153 8.14 7.86 6.31
CA LEU A 153 8.01 7.53 7.73
C LEU A 153 8.66 6.20 8.12
N LEU A 154 8.85 5.29 7.16
CA LEU A 154 9.44 3.96 7.37
C LEU A 154 10.92 3.91 6.98
N GLU A 155 11.46 4.96 6.38
CA GLU A 155 12.91 5.13 6.24
C GLU A 155 13.53 5.22 7.65
N PRO A 156 14.52 4.36 7.98
CA PRO A 156 15.32 4.57 9.18
C PRO A 156 15.90 5.97 9.10
N GLN A 157 15.67 6.77 10.14
CA GLN A 157 16.55 7.90 10.42
C GLN A 157 17.95 7.31 10.57
N GLU A 158 18.77 7.42 9.51
CA GLU A 158 20.20 7.18 9.64
C GLU A 158 20.69 8.09 10.77
N ASP A 159 21.30 7.46 11.76
CA ASP A 159 21.84 8.08 12.97
C ASP A 159 22.47 9.44 12.64
N VAL A 160 21.89 10.52 13.16
CA VAL A 160 22.63 11.77 13.34
C VAL A 160 23.80 11.40 14.26
N LYS A 161 24.94 11.16 13.65
CA LYS A 161 26.22 10.95 14.31
C LYS A 161 26.52 12.22 15.10
N VAL A 162 26.06 12.26 16.35
CA VAL A 162 26.47 13.29 17.31
C VAL A 162 27.96 13.06 17.52
N THR A 163 28.77 13.79 16.77
CA THR A 163 30.19 13.95 17.06
C THR A 163 30.27 14.62 18.42
N VAL A 164 30.61 13.82 19.41
CA VAL A 164 31.07 14.30 20.71
C VAL A 164 32.36 15.07 20.44
N GLU A 165 32.25 16.39 20.26
CA GLU A 165 33.42 17.24 20.37
C GLU A 165 33.84 17.21 21.84
N GLU A 166 34.95 16.52 22.11
CA GLU A 166 35.68 16.63 23.36
C GLU A 166 35.95 18.10 23.66
N VAL A 167 35.23 18.65 24.64
CA VAL A 167 35.58 19.93 25.25
C VAL A 167 36.88 19.70 26.02
N SER A 168 37.99 19.96 25.34
CA SER A 168 39.32 20.07 25.96
C SER A 168 39.27 21.20 26.99
N LEU A 169 39.34 20.82 28.26
CA LEU A 169 39.55 21.71 29.41
C LEU A 169 40.93 22.38 29.26
N GLY A 170 40.95 23.54 28.62
CA GLY A 170 42.07 24.47 28.65
C GLY A 170 42.13 25.16 30.00
N GLU A 171 43.21 24.89 30.75
CA GLU A 171 43.56 25.60 31.96
C GLU A 171 43.71 27.11 31.69
N TYR A 172 43.01 27.95 32.45
CA TYR A 172 43.42 29.34 32.70
C TYR A 172 43.20 29.67 34.17
N GLN A 173 44.32 29.79 34.89
CA GLN A 173 44.37 30.37 36.24
C GLN A 173 44.06 31.87 36.19
N SER A 174 43.39 32.40 37.22
CA SER A 174 43.83 33.60 37.96
C SER A 174 42.73 34.05 38.93
N GLY A 175 43.06 34.23 40.22
CA GLY A 175 42.19 34.93 41.16
C GLY A 175 42.23 34.49 42.62
N LYS A 176 43.42 34.52 43.28
CA LYS A 176 43.46 34.70 44.74
C LYS A 176 43.11 36.17 45.04
N SER A 177 42.06 36.44 45.81
CA SER A 177 42.16 37.26 47.03
C SER A 177 40.80 37.40 47.75
N SER A 178 40.82 37.00 49.02
CA SER A 178 40.15 37.60 50.20
C SER A 178 38.69 38.05 50.11
N ASN A 179 37.82 37.43 50.92
CA ASN A 179 37.18 38.22 51.98
C ASN A 179 36.76 37.41 53.22
N LYS A 180 36.73 38.18 54.31
CA LYS A 180 36.75 37.88 55.74
C LYS A 180 35.32 37.66 56.30
N HIS A 181 35.27 37.14 57.54
CA HIS A 181 34.15 36.99 58.49
C HIS A 181 33.59 35.55 58.49
N ARG A 182 33.69 34.78 59.57
CA ARG A 182 33.48 35.13 60.98
C ARG A 182 34.17 34.12 61.89
#